data_AF-A0A832J651-F1
#
_entry.id   AF-A0A832J651-F1
#
_cell.length_a   1.000
_cell.length_b   1.000
_cell.length_c   1.000
_cell.angle_alpha   90.00
_cell.angle_beta   90.00
_cell.angle_gamma   90.00
#
_symmetry.space_group_name_H-M   'P 1'
#
loop_
_entity.id
_entity.type
_entity.pdbx_description
1 polymer ?
#
loop_
_entity_poly.entity_id
_entity_poly.type
_entity_poly.pdbx_seq_one_letter_code
_entity_poly.pdbx_strand_id
1 'polypeptide(L)'
;MVTATKAWDVAAAVPDPELPCVTVAELGILREVVMEGNTAVARVSPTYSGCPAVQFIEEAIADALRDAGYKARIERVISPPWTTDWISDKGREKLRAFGIAPPQKASNSKRALFGETVVTCPRCGATDTEKLSEFGSTPCKAHYRCK
;
A
#
# COMPACT_ATOMS: atom_id res chain seq x y z
N MET A 1 -21.36 -22.65 0.73
CA MET A 1 -21.04 -21.48 1.57
C MET A 1 -19.71 -20.92 1.13
N VAL A 2 -19.71 -19.74 0.51
CA VAL A 2 -18.46 -19.09 0.13
C VAL A 2 -17.97 -18.32 1.38
N THR A 3 -16.84 -18.72 1.92
CA THR A 3 -16.34 -18.26 3.23
C THR A 3 -15.60 -16.93 3.11
N ALA A 4 -15.57 -16.14 4.19
CA ALA A 4 -14.89 -14.85 4.25
C ALA A 4 -13.42 -14.90 3.77
N THR A 5 -12.73 -16.03 3.97
CA THR A 5 -11.38 -16.29 3.46
C THR A 5 -11.28 -16.13 1.95
N LYS A 6 -12.24 -16.64 1.18
CA LYS A 6 -12.22 -16.51 -0.29
C LYS A 6 -12.47 -15.08 -0.76
N ALA A 7 -13.32 -14.34 -0.05
CA ALA A 7 -13.56 -12.93 -0.36
C ALA A 7 -12.32 -12.07 -0.06
N TRP A 8 -11.64 -12.36 1.05
CA TRP A 8 -10.35 -11.76 1.36
C TRP A 8 -9.31 -12.03 0.27
N ASP A 9 -9.13 -13.29 -0.14
CA ASP A 9 -8.12 -13.65 -1.15
C ASP A 9 -8.34 -12.92 -2.49
N VAL A 10 -9.59 -12.75 -2.90
CA VAL A 10 -9.97 -12.00 -4.10
C VAL A 10 -9.60 -10.52 -3.97
N ALA A 11 -10.05 -9.86 -2.90
CA ALA A 11 -9.74 -8.44 -2.66
C ALA A 11 -8.24 -8.20 -2.46
N ALA A 12 -7.55 -9.13 -1.81
CA ALA A 12 -6.12 -9.05 -1.51
C ALA A 12 -5.24 -9.17 -2.76
N ALA A 13 -5.73 -9.80 -3.82
CA ALA A 13 -5.00 -9.96 -5.07
C ALA A 13 -5.02 -8.71 -5.96
N VAL A 14 -5.84 -7.70 -5.63
CA VAL A 14 -5.99 -6.48 -6.44
C VAL A 14 -4.67 -5.68 -6.44
N PRO A 15 -4.07 -5.41 -7.61
CA PRO A 15 -2.86 -4.59 -7.72
C PRO A 15 -3.16 -3.11 -7.44
N ASP A 16 -2.17 -2.39 -6.91
CA ASP A 16 -2.26 -0.94 -6.79
C ASP A 16 -2.11 -0.28 -8.18
N PRO A 17 -2.98 0.65 -8.58
CA PRO A 17 -2.96 1.24 -9.92
C PRO A 17 -1.70 2.09 -10.18
N GLU A 18 -1.11 2.68 -9.13
CA GLU A 18 0.11 3.49 -9.20
C GLU A 18 1.40 2.66 -9.01
N LEU A 19 1.26 1.46 -8.45
CA LEU A 19 2.31 0.51 -8.15
C LEU A 19 1.91 -0.92 -8.54
N PRO A 20 1.76 -1.26 -9.84
CA PRO A 20 1.23 -2.56 -10.28
C PRO A 20 2.05 -3.79 -9.84
N CYS A 21 3.28 -3.59 -9.37
CA CYS A 21 4.14 -4.64 -8.83
C CYS A 21 3.68 -5.18 -7.46
N VAL A 22 2.84 -4.42 -6.72
CA VAL A 22 2.35 -4.77 -5.39
C VAL A 22 0.82 -4.70 -5.32
N THR A 23 0.26 -5.48 -4.41
CA THR A 23 -1.18 -5.51 -4.16
C THR A 23 -1.60 -4.59 -3.01
N VAL A 24 -2.89 -4.27 -2.97
CA VAL A 24 -3.51 -3.50 -1.89
C VAL A 24 -3.34 -4.18 -0.52
N ALA A 25 -3.28 -5.52 -0.47
CA ALA A 25 -2.98 -6.25 0.76
C ALA A 25 -1.50 -6.17 1.13
N GLU A 26 -0.60 -6.29 0.15
CA GLU A 26 0.85 -6.19 0.39
C GLU A 26 1.28 -4.79 0.89
N LEU A 27 0.57 -3.74 0.44
CA LEU A 27 0.70 -2.36 0.92
C LEU A 27 -0.04 -2.10 2.25
N GLY A 28 -0.83 -3.04 2.74
CA GLY A 28 -1.63 -2.90 3.95
C GLY A 28 -2.79 -1.90 3.84
N ILE A 29 -3.18 -1.54 2.60
CA ILE A 29 -4.32 -0.69 2.27
C ILE A 29 -5.63 -1.44 2.53
N LEU A 30 -5.72 -2.71 2.12
CA LEU A 30 -6.82 -3.59 2.51
C LEU A 30 -6.64 -4.04 3.96
N ARG A 31 -7.60 -3.70 4.82
CA ARG A 31 -7.51 -3.95 6.28
C ARG A 31 -8.29 -5.18 6.71
N GLU A 32 -9.49 -5.33 6.17
CA GLU A 32 -10.40 -6.38 6.56
C GLU A 32 -11.38 -6.66 5.42
N VAL A 33 -11.84 -7.92 5.34
CA VAL A 33 -13.01 -8.28 4.54
C VAL A 33 -13.92 -9.14 5.41
N VAL A 34 -15.14 -8.68 5.64
CA VAL A 34 -16.17 -9.42 6.40
C VAL A 34 -17.35 -9.77 5.51
N MET A 35 -18.00 -10.89 5.82
CA MET A 35 -19.20 -11.33 5.09
C MET A 35 -20.46 -10.97 5.88
N GLU A 36 -21.32 -10.17 5.29
CA GLU A 36 -22.67 -9.85 5.78
C GLU A 36 -23.70 -10.51 4.86
N GLY A 37 -24.07 -11.75 5.18
CA GLY A 37 -24.90 -12.58 4.31
C GLY A 37 -24.19 -12.87 2.99
N ASN A 38 -24.67 -12.26 1.89
CA ASN A 38 -24.05 -12.39 0.56
C ASN A 38 -23.23 -11.14 0.14
N THR A 39 -23.01 -10.21 1.07
CA THR A 39 -22.24 -8.99 0.84
C THR A 39 -20.86 -9.12 1.45
N ALA A 40 -19.82 -8.97 0.64
CA ALA A 40 -18.44 -8.81 1.09
C ALA A 40 -18.20 -7.32 1.37
N VAL A 41 -17.94 -6.99 2.65
CA VAL A 41 -17.62 -5.64 3.10
C VAL A 41 -16.11 -5.54 3.26
N ALA A 42 -15.45 -4.81 2.36
CA ALA A 42 -14.01 -4.60 2.39
C ALA A 42 -13.67 -3.24 3.02
N ARG A 43 -12.81 -3.26 4.04
CA ARG A 43 -12.32 -2.06 4.72
C ARG A 43 -10.98 -1.63 4.14
N VAL A 44 -10.93 -0.40 3.66
CA VAL A 44 -9.78 0.16 2.93
C VAL A 44 -9.26 1.39 3.66
N SER A 45 -7.96 1.44 3.91
CA SER A 45 -7.30 2.58 4.54
C SER A 45 -6.37 3.26 3.55
N PRO A 46 -6.62 4.52 3.15
CA PRO A 46 -5.77 5.22 2.21
C PRO A 46 -4.39 5.52 2.80
N THR A 47 -3.36 5.52 1.96
CA THR A 47 -1.97 5.84 2.37
C THR A 47 -1.81 7.29 2.85
N TYR A 48 -2.66 8.19 2.37
CA TYR A 48 -2.87 9.52 2.92
C TYR A 48 -4.29 10.01 2.60
N SER A 49 -4.81 10.94 3.40
CA SER A 49 -6.22 11.38 3.34
C SER A 49 -6.65 11.98 1.99
N GLY A 50 -5.73 12.57 1.25
CA GLY A 50 -5.96 13.18 -0.06
C GLY A 50 -5.53 12.32 -1.25
N CYS A 51 -5.38 11.00 -1.07
CA CYS A 51 -4.91 10.13 -2.15
C CYS A 51 -5.90 10.08 -3.32
N PRO A 52 -5.56 10.59 -4.53
CA PRO A 52 -6.46 10.56 -5.66
C PRO A 52 -6.70 9.12 -6.13
N ALA A 53 -5.74 8.23 -5.92
CA ALA A 53 -5.81 6.82 -6.30
C ALA A 53 -6.79 6.00 -5.44
N VAL A 54 -7.24 6.52 -4.29
CA VAL A 54 -8.08 5.74 -3.37
C VAL A 54 -9.39 5.29 -4.02
N GLN A 55 -10.03 6.16 -4.81
CA GLN A 55 -11.32 5.82 -5.45
C GLN A 55 -11.14 4.70 -6.47
N PHE A 56 -10.07 4.75 -7.27
CA PHE A 56 -9.72 3.68 -8.21
C PHE A 56 -9.41 2.36 -7.50
N ILE A 57 -8.75 2.41 -6.34
CA ILE A 57 -8.49 1.21 -5.52
C ILE A 57 -9.81 0.63 -4.98
N GLU A 58 -10.70 1.46 -4.47
CA GLU A 58 -12.01 1.04 -3.94
C GLU A 58 -12.86 0.40 -5.05
N GLU A 59 -12.90 1.00 -6.24
CA GLU A 59 -13.58 0.46 -7.41
C GLU A 59 -12.98 -0.88 -7.86
N ALA A 60 -11.66 -0.97 -7.98
CA ALA A 60 -10.99 -2.21 -8.39
C ALA A 60 -11.26 -3.37 -7.42
N ILE A 61 -11.30 -3.10 -6.10
CA ILE A 61 -11.68 -4.09 -5.09
C ILE A 61 -13.16 -4.49 -5.24
N ALA A 62 -14.04 -3.52 -5.44
CA ALA A 62 -15.46 -3.79 -5.63
C ALA A 62 -15.72 -4.64 -6.89
N ASP A 63 -15.02 -4.35 -7.99
CA ASP A 63 -15.08 -5.10 -9.24
C ASP A 63 -14.62 -6.55 -9.05
N ALA A 64 -13.44 -6.75 -8.45
CA ALA A 64 -12.91 -8.08 -8.20
C ALA A 64 -13.86 -8.93 -7.34
N LEU A 65 -14.47 -8.33 -6.31
CA LEU A 65 -15.47 -9.01 -5.48
C LEU A 65 -16.77 -9.32 -6.24
N ARG A 66 -17.23 -8.42 -7.11
CA ARG A 66 -18.41 -8.65 -7.94
C ARG A 66 -18.19 -9.76 -8.96
N ASP A 67 -17.03 -9.78 -9.61
CA ASP A 67 -16.64 -10.81 -10.59
C ASP A 67 -16.52 -12.19 -9.94
N ALA A 68 -16.13 -12.23 -8.66
CA ALA A 68 -16.13 -13.46 -7.85
C ALA A 68 -17.53 -13.88 -7.34
N GLY A 69 -18.59 -13.14 -7.69
CA GLY A 69 -19.98 -13.46 -7.38
C GLY A 69 -20.53 -12.89 -6.07
N TYR A 70 -19.81 -11.98 -5.41
CA TYR A 70 -20.28 -11.33 -4.17
C TYR A 70 -21.01 -10.03 -4.48
N LYS A 71 -21.90 -9.60 -3.58
CA LYS A 71 -22.25 -8.17 -3.49
C LYS A 71 -21.08 -7.46 -2.82
N ALA A 72 -20.58 -6.36 -3.40
CA ALA A 72 -19.45 -5.64 -2.83
C ALA A 72 -19.90 -4.35 -2.14
N ARG A 73 -19.34 -4.10 -0.95
CA ARG A 73 -19.44 -2.83 -0.24
C ARG A 73 -18.05 -2.44 0.24
N ILE A 74 -17.63 -1.21 -0.03
CA ILE A 74 -16.33 -0.70 0.42
C ILE A 74 -16.54 0.29 1.55
N GLU A 75 -15.75 0.17 2.62
CA GLU A 75 -15.76 1.08 3.75
C GLU A 75 -14.38 1.69 3.92
N ARG A 76 -14.30 3.02 3.76
CA ARG A 76 -13.06 3.75 3.99
C ARG A 76 -12.82 3.93 5.48
N VAL A 77 -11.68 3.46 5.97
CA VAL A 77 -11.24 3.59 7.35
C VAL A 77 -10.12 4.62 7.42
N ILE A 78 -10.35 5.69 8.17
CA ILE A 78 -9.37 6.78 8.36
C ILE A 78 -8.69 6.74 9.74
N SER A 79 -9.18 5.89 10.64
CA SER A 79 -8.65 5.72 11.99
C SER A 79 -8.51 4.22 12.33
N PRO A 80 -7.32 3.76 12.76
CA PRO A 80 -6.07 4.51 12.84
C PRO A 80 -5.55 4.92 11.44
N PRO A 81 -4.73 5.99 11.34
CA PRO A 81 -4.15 6.37 10.06
C PRO A 81 -3.21 5.28 9.54
N TRP A 82 -3.13 5.16 8.22
CA TRP A 82 -2.21 4.23 7.57
C TRP A 82 -0.75 4.57 7.92
N THR A 83 0.07 3.53 8.11
CA THR A 83 1.50 3.66 8.34
C THR A 83 2.29 2.75 7.40
N THR A 84 3.50 3.18 7.03
CA THR A 84 4.46 2.41 6.24
C THR A 84 4.86 1.07 6.89
N ASP A 85 4.63 0.91 8.19
CA ASP A 85 4.83 -0.34 8.91
C ASP A 85 3.83 -1.43 8.50
N TRP A 86 2.69 -1.05 7.90
CA TRP A 86 1.70 -2.02 7.39
C TRP A 86 2.10 -2.65 6.06
N ILE A 87 3.14 -2.15 5.40
CA ILE A 87 3.68 -2.77 4.18
C ILE A 87 4.36 -4.08 4.57
N SER A 88 3.83 -5.19 4.04
CA SER A 88 4.37 -6.54 4.24
C SER A 88 5.81 -6.67 3.76
N ASP A 89 6.56 -7.63 4.32
CA ASP A 89 7.94 -7.88 3.88
C ASP A 89 8.00 -8.30 2.40
N LYS A 90 6.99 -9.04 1.92
CA LYS A 90 6.81 -9.37 0.49
C LYS A 90 6.58 -8.13 -0.37
N GLY A 91 5.74 -7.20 0.08
CA GLY A 91 5.51 -5.92 -0.59
C GLY A 91 6.79 -5.08 -0.67
N ARG A 92 7.56 -5.02 0.42
CA ARG A 92 8.85 -4.33 0.47
C ARG A 92 9.86 -4.90 -0.52
N GLU A 93 9.92 -6.22 -0.64
CA GLU A 93 10.82 -6.88 -1.59
C GLU A 93 10.41 -6.62 -3.05
N LYS A 94 9.11 -6.72 -3.35
CA LYS A 94 8.58 -6.39 -4.68
C LYS A 94 8.87 -4.95 -5.09
N LEU A 95 8.69 -3.99 -4.16
CA LEU A 95 9.05 -2.59 -4.41
C LEU A 95 10.53 -2.44 -4.74
N ARG A 96 11.42 -3.07 -3.96
CA ARG A 96 12.86 -3.04 -4.21
C ARG A 96 13.21 -3.63 -5.58
N ALA A 97 12.66 -4.80 -5.91
CA ALA A 97 12.86 -5.45 -7.21
C ALA A 97 12.34 -4.60 -8.38
N PHE A 98 11.28 -3.82 -8.16
CA PHE A 98 10.75 -2.86 -9.12
C PHE A 98 11.57 -1.56 -9.21
N GLY A 99 12.61 -1.40 -8.37
CA GLY A 99 13.47 -0.22 -8.35
C GLY A 99 12.94 0.93 -7.49
N ILE A 100 12.01 0.65 -6.58
CA ILE A 100 11.49 1.61 -5.60
C ILE A 100 12.06 1.26 -4.23
N ALA A 101 12.73 2.22 -3.58
CA ALA A 101 13.19 2.03 -2.21
C ALA A 101 11.97 1.97 -1.28
N PRO A 102 11.69 0.84 -0.59
CA PRO A 102 10.62 0.81 0.38
C PRO A 102 10.98 1.73 1.56
N PRO A 103 9.99 2.43 2.16
CA PRO A 103 10.23 3.22 3.36
C PRO A 103 10.80 2.33 4.47
N GLN A 104 11.79 2.82 5.21
CA GLN A 104 12.29 2.12 6.40
C GLN A 104 11.11 1.94 7.37
N LYS A 105 11.01 0.79 8.06
CA LYS A 105 10.06 0.66 9.18
C LYS A 105 10.32 1.82 10.14
N ALA A 106 9.28 2.41 10.73
CA ALA A 106 9.40 3.53 11.63
C ALA A 106 10.40 3.19 12.73
N SER A 107 11.64 3.62 12.53
CA SER A 107 12.69 3.42 13.49
C SER A 107 12.35 4.41 14.59
N ASN A 108 12.08 3.92 15.80
CA ASN A 108 12.04 4.74 17.01
C ASN A 108 13.40 5.41 17.31
N SER A 109 14.29 5.53 16.33
CA SER A 109 15.53 6.27 16.45
C SER A 109 15.24 7.76 16.46
N LYS A 110 15.92 8.46 17.37
CA LYS A 110 15.87 9.92 17.46
C LYS A 110 16.19 10.61 16.13
N ARG A 111 16.94 9.96 15.23
CA ARG A 111 17.29 10.47 13.88
C ARG A 111 16.10 10.63 12.95
N ALA A 112 15.09 9.77 13.05
CA ALA A 112 13.86 9.91 12.28
C ALA A 112 13.11 11.21 12.64
N LEU A 113 13.20 11.67 13.89
CA LEU A 113 12.64 12.96 14.33
C LEU A 113 13.36 14.17 13.73
N PHE A 114 14.61 14.01 13.30
CA PHE A 114 15.41 15.06 12.65
C PHE A 114 15.40 14.96 11.12
N GLY A 115 14.55 14.10 10.54
CA GLY A 115 14.43 13.95 9.08
C GLY A 115 15.60 13.23 8.41
N GLU A 116 16.56 12.71 9.19
CA GLU A 116 17.70 11.94 8.68
C GLU A 116 17.27 10.50 8.41
N THR A 117 16.62 10.27 7.28
CA THR A 117 16.28 8.93 6.81
C THR A 117 17.33 8.47 5.81
N VAL A 118 18.09 7.42 6.15
CA VAL A 118 19.00 6.77 5.21
C VAL A 118 18.17 5.89 4.28
N VAL A 119 18.13 6.27 3.01
CA VAL A 119 17.45 5.52 1.95
C VAL A 119 18.49 4.70 1.19
N THR A 120 18.35 3.38 1.18
CA THR A 120 19.23 2.52 0.40
C THR A 120 18.74 2.50 -1.04
N CYS A 121 19.63 2.80 -1.99
CA CYS A 121 19.30 2.73 -3.41
C CYS A 121 18.92 1.29 -3.81
N PRO A 122 17.73 1.07 -4.39
CA PRO A 122 17.26 -0.27 -4.73
C PRO A 122 17.99 -0.86 -5.94
N ARG A 123 18.75 -0.04 -6.68
CA ARG A 123 19.48 -0.46 -7.89
C ARG A 123 20.93 -0.86 -7.63
N CYS A 124 21.66 -0.11 -6.81
CA CYS A 124 23.09 -0.35 -6.55
C CYS A 124 23.41 -0.66 -5.08
N GLY A 125 22.45 -0.53 -4.17
CA GLY A 125 22.67 -0.76 -2.74
C GLY A 125 23.40 0.37 -1.99
N ALA A 126 23.74 1.48 -2.67
CA ALA A 126 24.37 2.63 -2.03
C ALA A 126 23.48 3.23 -0.94
N THR A 127 24.07 3.55 0.21
CA THR A 127 23.42 4.26 1.33
C THR A 127 23.72 5.75 1.34
N ASP A 128 24.69 6.20 0.52
CA ASP A 128 24.97 7.62 0.32
C ASP A 128 24.03 8.18 -0.76
N THR A 129 22.82 8.52 -0.31
CA THR A 129 21.77 9.08 -1.17
C THR A 129 21.36 10.45 -0.67
N GLU A 130 21.07 11.36 -1.59
CA GLU A 130 20.43 12.63 -1.29
C GLU A 130 19.02 12.70 -1.85
N LYS A 131 18.13 13.33 -1.10
CA LYS A 131 16.77 13.66 -1.54
C LYS A 131 16.85 14.89 -2.44
N LEU A 132 16.41 14.74 -3.68
CA LEU A 132 16.33 15.84 -4.64
C LEU A 132 14.98 16.56 -4.58
N SER A 133 13.91 15.82 -4.25
CA SER A 133 12.55 16.35 -4.16
C SER A 133 11.73 15.53 -3.18
N GLU A 134 10.86 16.20 -2.42
CA GLU A 134 9.83 15.55 -1.59
C GLU A 134 8.78 14.81 -2.45
N PHE A 135 8.63 15.20 -3.71
CA PHE A 135 7.65 14.66 -4.64
C PHE A 135 8.31 14.12 -5.92
N GLY A 136 7.90 12.94 -6.34
CA GLY A 136 8.32 12.24 -7.55
C GLY A 136 7.18 12.20 -8.57
N SER A 137 7.00 11.05 -9.23
CA SER A 137 5.90 10.85 -10.19
C SER A 137 4.52 10.87 -9.55
N THR A 138 4.45 10.60 -8.25
CA THR A 138 3.22 10.72 -7.45
C THR A 138 3.53 11.46 -6.14
N PRO A 139 2.55 12.12 -5.50
CA PRO A 139 2.76 12.83 -4.25
C PRO A 139 3.24 11.94 -3.09
N CYS A 140 2.98 10.64 -3.15
CA CYS A 140 3.40 9.66 -2.15
C CYS A 140 4.82 9.11 -2.37
N LYS A 141 5.52 9.53 -3.43
CA LYS A 141 6.90 9.11 -3.74
C LYS A 141 7.82 10.32 -3.63
N ALA A 142 8.97 10.16 -2.99
CA ALA A 142 10.06 11.14 -3.01
C ALA A 142 11.15 10.72 -4.01
N HIS A 143 11.91 11.69 -4.54
CA HIS A 143 12.96 11.42 -5.52
C HIS A 143 14.35 11.51 -4.89
N TYR A 144 15.16 10.47 -5.06
CA TYR A 144 16.51 10.34 -4.50
C TYR A 144 17.53 10.05 -5.59
N ARG A 145 18.77 10.48 -5.36
CA ARG A 145 19.93 10.19 -6.22
C ARG A 145 21.08 9.66 -5.37
N CYS A 146 21.82 8.70 -5.92
CA CYS A 146 23.10 8.25 -5.36
C CYS A 146 24.15 9.34 -5.58
N LYS A 147 24.93 9.65 -4.55
CA LYS A 147 26.11 10.49 -4.70
C LYS A 147 27.27 9.73 -5.37
#